data_AF-A0A2N1MG62-F1
#
_entry.id   AF-A0A2N1MG62-F1
#
_cell.length_a   1.000
_cell.length_b   1.000
_cell.length_c   1.000
_cell.angle_alpha   90.00
_cell.angle_beta   90.00
_cell.angle_gamma   90.00
#
_symmetry.space_group_name_H-M   'P 1'
#
loop_
_entity.id
_entity.type
_entity.pdbx_description
1 polymer ?
#
loop_
_entity_poly.entity_id
_entity_poly.type
_entity_poly.pdbx_seq_one_letter_code
_entity_poly.pdbx_strand_id
1 'polypeptide(L)'
;MSSDLEVLITELEAKITDEKARFEVLITKLDQDRAEIEARILKIEQDQDRAEIEARILKLEQDQAEREAKKNRKFQTRCIQIAKEILNEEPIIEYRPPFLNGLELDAFFQKYRIALEVQGAQHRLHSTSWYKDVKKLEDIVNRDRKKRCICQDNGISLLEVWYDEKPEIVIPERIRKIKEFICLASKSFNQ
;
A
#
# COMPACT_ATOMS: atom_id res chain seq x y z
N MET A 1 -67.90 -1.44 -55.34
CA MET A 1 -67.04 -0.37 -54.80
C MET A 1 -67.28 -0.13 -53.32
N SER A 2 -68.51 0.07 -52.83
CA SER A 2 -68.77 0.24 -51.38
C SER A 2 -68.59 -1.06 -50.57
N SER A 3 -69.07 -2.19 -51.09
CA SER A 3 -68.97 -3.51 -50.44
C SER A 3 -67.54 -4.01 -50.26
N ASP A 4 -66.70 -3.77 -51.28
CA ASP A 4 -65.31 -4.27 -51.30
C ASP A 4 -64.45 -3.52 -50.27
N LEU A 5 -64.76 -2.24 -50.04
CA LEU A 5 -64.09 -1.39 -49.06
C LEU A 5 -64.45 -1.80 -47.61
N GLU A 6 -65.71 -2.17 -47.36
CA GLU A 6 -66.17 -2.65 -46.04
C GLU A 6 -65.52 -3.98 -45.65
N VAL A 7 -65.34 -4.90 -46.61
CA VAL A 7 -64.62 -6.17 -46.39
C VAL A 7 -63.15 -5.92 -46.05
N LEU A 8 -62.48 -5.03 -46.79
CA LEU A 8 -61.08 -4.64 -46.54
C LEU A 8 -60.89 -3.99 -45.16
N ILE A 9 -61.83 -3.14 -44.72
CA ILE A 9 -61.80 -2.53 -43.39
C ILE A 9 -61.93 -3.60 -42.31
N THR A 10 -62.89 -4.52 -42.45
CA THR A 10 -63.11 -5.60 -41.48
C THR A 10 -61.89 -6.53 -41.38
N GLU A 11 -61.25 -6.85 -42.50
CA GLU A 11 -60.01 -7.65 -42.53
C GLU A 11 -58.83 -6.93 -41.86
N LEU A 12 -58.71 -5.61 -42.06
CA LEU A 12 -57.68 -4.79 -41.41
C LEU A 12 -57.92 -4.68 -39.91
N GLU A 13 -59.17 -4.49 -39.47
CA GLU A 13 -59.54 -4.46 -38.06
C GLU A 13 -59.27 -5.80 -37.36
N ALA A 14 -59.54 -6.92 -38.04
CA ALA A 14 -59.21 -8.26 -37.54
C ALA A 14 -57.69 -8.46 -37.40
N LYS A 15 -56.89 -8.01 -38.38
CA LYS A 15 -55.41 -8.06 -38.31
C LYS A 15 -54.85 -7.19 -37.19
N ILE A 16 -55.36 -5.98 -37.02
CA ILE A 16 -54.97 -5.08 -35.92
C ILE A 16 -55.30 -5.72 -34.57
N THR A 17 -56.45 -6.38 -34.46
CA THR A 17 -56.87 -7.04 -33.22
C THR A 17 -55.97 -8.25 -32.90
N ASP A 18 -55.63 -9.06 -33.90
CA ASP A 18 -54.67 -10.17 -33.75
C ASP A 18 -53.27 -9.68 -33.37
N GLU A 19 -52.75 -8.63 -34.02
CA GLU A 19 -51.45 -8.03 -33.65
C GLU A 19 -51.46 -7.44 -32.25
N LYS A 20 -52.53 -6.74 -31.84
CA LYS A 20 -52.69 -6.23 -30.48
C LYS A 20 -52.65 -7.37 -29.45
N ALA A 21 -53.38 -8.46 -29.71
CA ALA A 21 -53.36 -9.63 -28.83
C ALA A 21 -51.95 -10.25 -28.72
N ARG A 22 -51.20 -10.31 -29.83
CA ARG A 22 -49.80 -10.77 -29.82
C ARG A 22 -48.88 -9.85 -29.02
N PHE A 23 -49.04 -8.53 -29.13
CA PHE A 23 -48.26 -7.58 -28.33
C PHE A 23 -48.59 -7.69 -26.84
N GLU A 24 -49.85 -7.86 -26.47
CA GLU A 24 -50.27 -8.05 -25.07
C GLU A 24 -49.62 -9.30 -24.44
N VAL A 25 -49.58 -10.41 -25.19
CA VAL A 25 -48.88 -11.63 -24.78
C VAL A 25 -47.38 -11.42 -24.64
N LEU A 26 -46.77 -10.60 -25.51
CA LEU A 26 -45.34 -10.29 -25.42
C LEU A 26 -45.03 -9.41 -24.21
N ILE A 27 -45.86 -8.39 -23.93
CA ILE A 27 -45.71 -7.49 -22.78
C ILE A 27 -45.79 -8.29 -21.48
N THR A 28 -46.80 -9.15 -21.34
CA THR A 28 -46.97 -9.97 -20.13
C THR A 28 -45.78 -10.92 -19.92
N LYS A 29 -45.20 -11.47 -21.00
CA LYS A 29 -43.98 -12.29 -20.91
C LYS A 29 -42.76 -11.48 -20.48
N LEU A 30 -42.58 -10.27 -21.03
CA LEU A 30 -41.50 -9.38 -20.63
C LEU A 30 -41.60 -8.95 -19.16
N ASP A 31 -42.82 -8.70 -18.68
CA ASP A 31 -43.05 -8.36 -17.26
C ASP A 31 -42.72 -9.54 -16.34
N GLN A 32 -43.04 -10.77 -16.75
CA GLN A 32 -42.64 -11.98 -16.03
C GLN A 32 -41.11 -12.16 -15.99
N ASP A 33 -40.45 -12.04 -17.15
CA ASP A 33 -38.99 -12.16 -17.24
C ASP A 33 -38.29 -11.09 -16.41
N ARG A 34 -38.81 -9.85 -16.42
CA ARG A 34 -38.31 -8.74 -15.61
C ARG A 34 -38.44 -9.04 -14.12
N ALA A 35 -39.60 -9.52 -13.66
CA ALA A 35 -39.81 -9.88 -12.27
C ALA A 35 -38.86 -11.02 -11.83
N GLU A 36 -38.59 -11.99 -12.69
CA GLU A 36 -37.62 -13.06 -12.42
C GLU A 36 -36.19 -12.52 -12.29
N ILE A 37 -35.78 -11.62 -13.19
CA ILE A 37 -34.46 -10.98 -13.14
C ILE A 37 -34.30 -10.16 -11.85
N GLU A 38 -35.30 -9.36 -11.49
CA GLU A 38 -35.28 -8.56 -10.26
C GLU A 38 -35.16 -9.46 -9.01
N ALA A 39 -35.86 -10.59 -8.97
CA ALA A 39 -35.75 -11.56 -7.88
C ALA A 39 -34.35 -12.21 -7.80
N ARG A 40 -33.70 -12.45 -8.95
CA ARG A 40 -32.32 -12.99 -8.98
C ARG A 40 -31.30 -11.97 -8.53
N ILE A 41 -31.44 -10.69 -8.93
CA ILE A 41 -30.58 -9.60 -8.46
C ILE A 41 -30.66 -9.46 -6.95
N LEU A 42 -31.86 -9.46 -6.37
CA LEU A 42 -32.05 -9.34 -4.93
C LEU A 42 -31.33 -10.46 -4.16
N LYS A 43 -31.35 -11.70 -4.67
CA LYS A 43 -30.64 -12.82 -4.06
C LYS A 43 -29.12 -12.64 -4.10
N ILE A 44 -28.57 -12.18 -5.22
CA ILE A 44 -27.14 -11.90 -5.37
C ILE A 44 -26.68 -10.76 -4.46
N GLU A 45 -27.50 -9.72 -4.31
CA GLU A 45 -27.20 -8.58 -3.42
C GLU A 45 -27.27 -8.97 -1.94
N GLN A 46 -28.13 -9.93 -1.59
CA GLN A 46 -28.25 -10.49 -0.25
C GLN A 46 -27.28 -11.64 0.04
N ASP A 47 -26.34 -11.96 -0.86
CA ASP A 47 -25.35 -13.00 -0.64
C ASP A 47 -24.48 -12.66 0.58
N GLN A 48 -24.87 -13.24 1.72
CA GLN A 48 -24.17 -13.17 3.00
C GLN A 48 -22.72 -13.64 2.87
N ASP A 49 -22.47 -14.52 1.90
CA ASP A 49 -21.14 -15.01 1.53
C ASP A 49 -20.20 -13.88 1.11
N ARG A 50 -20.70 -12.83 0.42
CA ARG A 50 -19.85 -11.71 0.01
C ARG A 50 -19.37 -10.91 1.22
N ALA A 51 -20.27 -10.58 2.14
CA ALA A 51 -19.92 -9.88 3.36
C ALA A 51 -18.97 -10.70 4.24
N GLU A 52 -19.16 -12.02 4.32
CA GLU A 52 -18.26 -12.91 5.06
C GLU A 52 -16.88 -13.00 4.40
N ILE A 53 -16.83 -13.09 3.06
CA ILE A 53 -15.58 -13.07 2.30
C ILE A 53 -14.85 -11.75 2.51
N GLU A 54 -15.53 -10.61 2.43
CA GLU A 54 -14.95 -9.29 2.67
C GLU A 54 -14.39 -9.17 4.10
N ALA A 55 -15.13 -9.66 5.11
CA ALA A 55 -14.64 -9.70 6.49
C ALA A 55 -13.40 -10.60 6.65
N ARG A 56 -13.37 -11.76 5.98
CA ARG A 56 -12.21 -12.67 5.98
C ARG A 56 -11.00 -12.04 5.29
N ILE A 57 -11.18 -11.34 4.17
CA ILE A 57 -10.12 -10.62 3.46
C ILE A 57 -9.53 -9.56 4.40
N LEU A 58 -10.36 -8.72 5.02
CA LEU A 58 -9.90 -7.69 5.95
C LEU A 58 -9.07 -8.29 7.10
N LYS A 59 -9.53 -9.42 7.66
CA LYS A 59 -8.81 -10.11 8.72
C LYS A 59 -7.46 -10.67 8.27
N LEU A 60 -7.40 -11.27 7.07
CA LEU A 60 -6.14 -11.78 6.51
C LEU A 60 -5.14 -10.67 6.23
N GLU A 61 -5.60 -9.51 5.74
CA GLU A 61 -4.76 -8.34 5.51
C GLU A 61 -4.19 -7.80 6.83
N GLN A 62 -5.01 -7.72 7.88
CA GLN A 62 -4.57 -7.34 9.23
C GLN A 62 -3.53 -8.32 9.78
N ASP A 63 -3.81 -9.63 9.74
CA ASP A 63 -2.89 -10.67 10.21
C ASP A 63 -1.55 -10.63 9.46
N GLN A 64 -1.59 -10.37 8.15
CA GLN A 64 -0.39 -10.22 7.33
C GLN A 64 0.40 -8.97 7.73
N ALA A 65 -0.27 -7.83 7.93
CA ALA A 65 0.37 -6.60 8.36
C ALA A 65 1.04 -6.75 9.74
N GLU A 66 0.39 -7.42 10.69
CA GLU A 66 0.96 -7.70 12.02
C GLU A 66 2.19 -8.60 11.95
N ARG A 67 2.16 -9.66 11.12
CA ARG A 67 3.31 -10.56 10.93
C ARG A 67 4.50 -9.81 10.35
N GLU A 68 4.28 -8.97 9.35
CA GLU A 68 5.34 -8.16 8.75
C GLU A 68 5.88 -7.11 9.73
N ALA A 69 5.02 -6.43 10.49
CA ALA A 69 5.45 -5.51 11.54
C ALA A 69 6.33 -6.21 12.59
N LYS A 70 5.97 -7.43 13.00
CA LYS A 70 6.77 -8.24 13.94
C LYS A 70 8.13 -8.64 13.36
N LYS A 71 8.20 -8.98 12.07
CA LYS A 71 9.47 -9.27 11.38
C LYS A 71 10.35 -8.03 11.31
N ASN A 72 9.79 -6.90 10.89
CA ASN A 72 10.50 -5.63 10.80
C ASN A 72 11.07 -5.21 12.16
N ARG A 73 10.28 -5.30 13.23
CA ARG A 73 10.75 -5.00 14.59
C ARG A 73 11.92 -5.89 15.01
N LYS A 74 11.83 -7.20 14.77
CA LYS A 74 12.93 -8.12 15.07
C LYS A 74 14.20 -7.78 14.29
N PHE A 75 14.05 -7.42 13.02
CA PHE A 75 15.18 -7.03 12.17
C PHE A 75 15.82 -5.72 12.64
N GLN A 76 15.00 -4.72 12.98
CA GLN A 76 15.44 -3.44 13.53
C GLN A 76 16.23 -3.64 14.84
N THR A 77 15.68 -4.42 15.78
CA THR A 77 16.37 -4.76 17.04
C THR A 77 17.71 -5.44 16.78
N ARG A 78 17.78 -6.35 15.81
CA ARG A 78 19.03 -7.03 15.44
C ARG A 78 20.07 -6.05 14.89
N CYS A 79 19.67 -5.12 14.03
CA CYS A 79 20.56 -4.09 13.49
C CYS A 79 21.12 -3.17 14.59
N ILE A 80 20.26 -2.73 15.50
CA ILE A 80 20.64 -1.90 16.65
C ILE A 80 21.65 -2.62 17.52
N GLN A 81 21.41 -3.90 17.83
CA GLN A 81 22.31 -4.70 18.66
C GLN A 81 23.71 -4.84 18.05
N ILE A 82 23.79 -5.13 16.74
CA ILE A 82 25.06 -5.24 16.02
C ILE A 82 25.82 -3.90 16.04
N ALA A 83 25.13 -2.79 15.75
CA ALA A 83 25.75 -1.47 15.77
C ALA A 83 26.26 -1.10 17.17
N LYS A 84 25.47 -1.40 18.21
CA LYS A 84 25.83 -1.22 19.62
C LYS A 84 27.11 -1.98 20.00
N GLU A 85 27.23 -3.25 19.61
CA GLU A 85 28.41 -4.06 19.88
C GLU A 85 29.67 -3.52 19.18
N ILE A 86 29.54 -3.08 17.92
CA ILE A 86 30.67 -2.57 17.12
C ILE A 86 31.14 -1.19 17.59
N LEU A 87 30.20 -0.34 18.00
CA LEU A 87 30.50 1.01 18.49
C LEU A 87 30.88 1.02 19.97
N ASN A 88 30.50 -0.03 20.70
CA ASN A 88 30.61 -0.14 22.15
C ASN A 88 29.98 1.10 22.84
N GLU A 89 28.75 1.41 22.44
CA GLU A 89 27.98 2.58 22.88
C GLU A 89 26.49 2.22 22.94
N GLU A 90 25.82 2.66 24.01
CA GLU A 90 24.35 2.57 24.10
C GLU A 90 23.70 3.63 23.21
N PRO A 91 22.84 3.23 22.26
CA PRO A 91 22.15 4.18 21.41
C PRO A 91 20.94 4.80 22.12
N ILE A 92 20.58 6.01 21.68
CA ILE A 92 19.25 6.58 21.91
C ILE A 92 18.31 5.98 20.87
N ILE A 93 17.35 5.16 21.32
CA ILE A 93 16.34 4.53 20.46
C ILE A 93 15.21 5.51 20.14
N GLU A 94 14.63 5.45 18.94
CA GLU A 94 13.52 6.31 18.51
C GLU A 94 13.86 7.81 18.72
N TYR A 95 15.03 8.21 18.24
CA TYR A 95 15.58 9.54 18.50
C TYR A 95 14.86 10.62 17.67
N ARG A 96 14.18 11.55 18.36
CA ARG A 96 13.41 12.67 17.77
C ARG A 96 13.94 14.05 18.21
N PRO A 97 15.16 14.45 17.79
CA PRO A 97 15.70 15.75 18.14
C PRO A 97 14.93 16.90 17.46
N PRO A 98 14.90 18.10 18.05
CA PRO A 98 14.25 19.27 17.46
C PRO A 98 14.70 19.59 16.03
N PHE A 99 16.00 19.41 15.71
CA PHE A 99 16.55 19.70 14.37
C PHE A 99 16.00 18.77 13.27
N LEU A 100 15.44 17.61 13.63
CA LEU A 100 14.80 16.71 12.67
C LEU A 100 13.38 17.15 12.27
N ASN A 101 12.86 18.25 12.83
CA ASN A 101 11.56 18.83 12.45
C ASN A 101 10.41 17.79 12.51
N GLY A 102 10.36 17.01 13.59
CA GLY A 102 9.35 15.97 13.80
C GLY A 102 9.63 14.64 13.08
N LEU A 103 10.79 14.48 12.45
CA LEU A 103 11.29 13.18 11.97
C LEU A 103 11.98 12.42 13.11
N GLU A 104 12.05 11.10 12.97
CA GLU A 104 12.65 10.16 13.93
C GLU A 104 13.79 9.40 13.27
N LEU A 105 14.78 8.97 14.05
CA LEU A 105 15.79 7.98 13.68
C LEU A 105 15.63 6.74 14.57
N ASP A 106 15.82 5.54 14.03
CA ASP A 106 15.64 4.30 14.80
C ASP A 106 16.60 4.19 15.98
N ALA A 107 17.87 4.55 15.76
CA ALA A 107 18.87 4.61 16.81
C ALA A 107 19.94 5.67 16.53
N PHE A 108 20.42 6.33 17.58
CA PHE A 108 21.47 7.34 17.48
C PHE A 108 22.61 7.08 18.46
N PHE A 109 23.83 7.03 17.93
CA PHE A 109 25.09 6.85 18.65
C PHE A 109 25.81 8.19 18.73
N GLN A 110 25.70 8.83 19.89
CA GLN A 110 26.09 10.21 20.12
C GLN A 110 27.61 10.42 19.97
N LYS A 111 28.43 9.52 20.51
CA LYS A 111 29.90 9.63 20.52
C LYS A 111 30.47 9.65 19.11
N TYR A 112 29.95 8.80 18.22
CA TYR A 112 30.42 8.71 16.84
C TYR A 112 29.61 9.57 15.87
N ARG A 113 28.55 10.25 16.34
CA ARG A 113 27.61 10.99 15.49
C ARG A 113 27.04 10.11 14.37
N ILE A 114 26.69 8.86 14.69
CA ILE A 114 26.12 7.89 13.74
C ILE A 114 24.63 7.71 14.05
N ALA A 115 23.80 7.82 13.03
CA ALA A 115 22.38 7.46 13.09
C ALA A 115 22.17 6.16 12.32
N LEU A 116 21.43 5.21 12.88
CA LEU A 116 21.00 3.99 12.21
C LEU A 116 19.53 4.15 11.81
N GLU A 117 19.21 3.76 10.58
CA GLU A 117 17.86 3.77 10.02
C GLU A 117 17.62 2.46 9.26
N VAL A 118 16.54 1.76 9.57
CA VAL A 118 16.20 0.44 9.06
C VAL A 118 15.04 0.55 8.09
N GLN A 119 15.33 0.28 6.82
CA GLN A 119 14.39 0.45 5.72
C GLN A 119 13.57 -0.83 5.51
N GLY A 120 12.26 -0.74 5.76
CA GLY A 120 11.33 -1.88 5.63
C GLY A 120 10.99 -2.24 4.19
N ALA A 121 10.46 -3.45 3.98
CA ALA A 121 10.07 -3.95 2.66
C ALA A 121 9.02 -3.09 1.96
N GLN A 122 8.20 -2.38 2.73
CA GLN A 122 7.27 -1.40 2.18
C GLN A 122 7.94 -0.33 1.31
N HIS A 123 9.20 0.04 1.56
CA HIS A 123 9.88 1.07 0.76
C HIS A 123 10.17 0.60 -0.68
N ARG A 124 10.24 -0.72 -0.94
CA ARG A 124 10.48 -1.27 -2.29
C ARG A 124 9.26 -1.93 -2.94
N LEU A 125 8.43 -2.64 -2.16
CA LEU A 125 7.33 -3.46 -2.69
C LEU A 125 6.02 -2.69 -2.95
N HIS A 126 6.03 -1.36 -2.82
CA HIS A 126 4.83 -0.55 -3.08
C HIS A 126 4.56 -0.28 -4.57
N SER A 127 5.35 -0.86 -5.47
CA SER A 127 5.21 -0.73 -6.93
C SER A 127 4.41 -1.85 -7.62
N THR A 128 3.87 -2.84 -6.89
CA THR A 128 3.10 -3.92 -7.51
C THR A 128 1.67 -3.47 -7.83
N SER A 129 1.51 -2.92 -9.04
CA SER A 129 0.36 -2.83 -9.99
C SER A 129 -1.10 -2.64 -9.50
N TRP A 130 -1.51 -3.12 -8.33
CA TRP A 130 -2.93 -3.32 -8.01
C TRP A 130 -3.54 -2.27 -7.08
N TYR A 131 -2.72 -1.47 -6.41
CA TYR A 131 -3.08 -0.21 -5.76
C TYR A 131 -1.79 0.34 -5.17
N LYS A 132 -1.44 1.60 -5.41
CA LYS A 132 -0.69 2.46 -4.47
C LYS A 132 -0.46 3.84 -5.09
N ASP A 133 -1.05 4.83 -4.43
CA ASP A 133 -0.82 6.26 -4.63
C ASP A 133 0.64 6.56 -4.95
N VAL A 134 0.91 7.00 -6.18
CA VAL A 134 2.21 7.58 -6.56
C VAL A 134 2.64 8.65 -5.54
N LYS A 135 1.66 9.40 -5.02
CA LYS A 135 1.85 10.41 -3.98
C LYS A 135 2.44 9.84 -2.69
N LYS A 136 2.00 8.67 -2.22
CA LYS A 136 2.56 8.03 -1.01
C LYS A 136 4.01 7.60 -1.21
N LEU A 137 4.36 7.15 -2.41
CA LEU A 137 5.74 6.80 -2.76
C LEU A 137 6.63 8.05 -2.79
N GLU A 138 6.16 9.11 -3.46
CA GLU A 138 6.86 10.40 -3.48
C GLU A 138 7.05 10.96 -2.07
N ASP A 139 6.04 10.88 -1.21
CA ASP A 139 6.13 11.32 0.18
C ASP A 139 7.21 10.56 0.97
N ILE A 140 7.30 9.24 0.81
CA ILE A 140 8.34 8.41 1.44
C ILE A 140 9.73 8.81 0.93
N VAL A 141 9.91 8.87 -0.40
CA VAL A 141 11.19 9.23 -1.02
C VAL A 141 11.64 10.63 -0.58
N ASN A 142 10.72 11.59 -0.56
CA ASN A 142 10.97 12.95 -0.11
C ASN A 142 11.34 12.99 1.38
N ARG A 143 10.70 12.17 2.22
CA ARG A 143 10.99 12.07 3.65
C ARG A 143 12.39 11.50 3.89
N ASP A 144 12.76 10.42 3.21
CA ASP A 144 14.07 9.79 3.33
C ASP A 144 15.18 10.73 2.84
N ARG A 145 14.92 11.44 1.72
CA ARG A 145 15.83 12.50 1.22
C ARG A 145 16.01 13.61 2.26
N LYS A 146 14.92 14.08 2.86
CA LYS A 146 14.96 15.13 3.89
C LYS A 146 15.74 14.68 5.13
N LYS A 147 15.54 13.44 5.60
CA LYS A 147 16.35 12.86 6.70
C LYS A 147 17.85 12.89 6.35
N ARG A 148 18.22 12.40 5.17
CA ARG A 148 19.62 12.42 4.71
C ARG A 148 20.24 13.81 4.73
N CYS A 149 19.54 14.80 4.14
CA CYS A 149 20.01 16.18 4.13
C CYS A 149 20.19 16.74 5.55
N ILE A 150 19.18 16.62 6.42
CA ILE A 150 19.25 17.17 7.78
C ILE A 150 20.36 16.49 8.58
N CYS A 151 20.52 15.16 8.50
CA CYS A 151 21.61 14.45 9.16
C CYS A 151 22.98 14.97 8.68
N GLN A 152 23.16 15.10 7.37
CA GLN A 152 24.40 15.60 6.78
C GLN A 152 24.72 17.03 7.23
N ASP A 153 23.74 17.93 7.20
CA ASP A 153 23.89 19.33 7.64
C ASP A 153 24.27 19.44 9.13
N ASN A 154 23.88 18.46 9.93
CA ASN A 154 24.23 18.37 11.35
C ASN A 154 25.51 17.55 11.59
N GLY A 155 26.25 17.12 10.56
CA GLY A 155 27.45 16.30 10.73
C GLY A 155 27.15 14.93 11.35
N ILE A 156 25.98 14.35 11.06
CA ILE A 156 25.55 13.02 11.46
C ILE A 156 25.70 12.07 10.27
N SER A 157 26.45 10.99 10.46
CA SER A 157 26.59 9.93 9.48
C SER A 157 25.38 9.00 9.54
N LEU A 158 24.55 9.01 8.49
CA LEU A 158 23.37 8.14 8.41
C LEU A 158 23.73 6.76 7.84
N LEU A 159 23.41 5.71 8.59
CA LEU A 159 23.62 4.31 8.28
C LEU A 159 22.27 3.66 7.95
N GLU A 160 21.92 3.57 6.67
CA GLU A 160 20.65 3.01 6.19
C GLU A 160 20.76 1.49 5.93
N VAL A 161 20.07 0.62 6.66
CA VAL A 161 20.10 -0.84 6.45
C VAL A 161 18.78 -1.33 5.90
N TRP A 162 18.79 -2.02 4.77
CA TRP A 162 17.59 -2.58 4.16
C TRP A 162 17.21 -3.94 4.75
N TYR A 163 15.91 -4.22 4.82
CA TYR A 163 15.36 -5.48 5.35
C TYR A 163 15.88 -6.76 4.66
N ASP A 164 16.32 -6.66 3.41
CA ASP A 164 16.85 -7.76 2.58
C ASP A 164 18.38 -7.88 2.65
N GLU A 165 19.05 -6.94 3.32
CA GLU A 165 20.48 -7.00 3.57
C GLU A 165 20.83 -7.94 4.74
N LYS A 166 22.08 -8.42 4.77
CA LYS A 166 22.64 -9.14 5.91
C LYS A 166 23.28 -8.13 6.87
N PRO A 167 22.64 -7.78 8.01
CA PRO A 167 23.15 -6.71 8.87
C PRO A 167 24.51 -7.04 9.47
N GLU A 168 24.82 -8.33 9.65
CA GLU A 168 26.14 -8.84 10.10
C GLU A 168 27.30 -8.46 9.18
N ILE A 169 27.01 -8.14 7.92
CA ILE A 169 28.02 -7.78 6.92
C ILE A 169 27.96 -6.27 6.66
N VAL A 170 26.75 -5.77 6.44
CA VAL A 170 26.53 -4.40 5.99
C VAL A 170 26.84 -3.37 7.07
N ILE A 171 26.46 -3.64 8.32
CA ILE A 171 26.69 -2.69 9.42
C ILE A 171 28.18 -2.53 9.74
N PRO A 172 28.97 -3.61 9.98
CA PRO A 172 30.40 -3.46 10.24
C PRO A 172 31.13 -2.76 9.10
N GLU A 173 30.84 -3.13 7.86
CA GLU A 173 31.55 -2.58 6.70
C GLU A 173 31.30 -1.08 6.53
N ARG A 174 30.06 -0.62 6.75
CA ARG A 174 29.72 0.80 6.65
C ARG A 174 30.25 1.59 7.85
N ILE A 175 30.19 1.05 9.06
CA ILE A 175 30.80 1.69 10.24
C ILE A 175 32.30 1.84 10.05
N ARG A 176 32.99 0.81 9.51
CA ARG A 176 34.42 0.87 9.18
C ARG A 176 34.72 2.04 8.24
N LYS A 177 33.98 2.17 7.14
CA LYS A 177 34.13 3.28 6.19
C LYS A 177 33.93 4.64 6.84
N ILE A 178 32.92 4.78 7.70
CA ILE A 178 32.66 6.04 8.43
C ILE A 178 33.85 6.37 9.34
N LYS A 179 34.35 5.40 10.11
CA LYS A 179 35.52 5.59 11.00
C LYS A 179 36.79 5.96 10.22
N GLU A 180 37.02 5.31 9.08
CA GLU A 180 38.15 5.63 8.19
C GLU A 180 38.07 7.06 7.67
N PHE A 181 36.89 7.49 7.22
CA PHE A 181 36.67 8.85 6.73
C PHE A 181 36.92 9.90 7.81
N ILE A 182 36.40 9.68 9.03
CA ILE A 182 36.63 10.58 10.17
C ILE A 182 38.13 10.66 10.50
N CYS A 183 38.83 9.52 10.55
CA CYS A 183 40.27 9.47 10.84
C CYS A 183 41.11 10.23 9.80
N LEU A 184 40.76 10.11 8.52
CA LEU A 184 41.43 10.83 7.43
C LEU A 184 41.22 12.35 7.53
N ALA A 185 39.98 12.79 7.77
CA ALA A 185 39.67 14.20 7.95
C ALA A 185 40.43 14.81 9.13
N SER A 186 40.53 14.11 10.27
CA SER A 186 41.28 14.57 11.44
C SER A 186 42.78 14.75 11.16
N LYS A 187 43.36 14.00 10.21
CA LYS A 187 44.78 14.10 9.85
C LYS A 187 45.06 15.26 8.91
N SER A 188 44.13 15.61 8.02
CA SER A 188 44.29 16.74 7.09
C SER A 188 44.17 18.12 7.75
N PHE A 189 43.52 18.22 8.91
CA PHE A 189 43.41 19.50 9.66
C PHE A 189 44.56 19.76 10.64
N ASN A 190 45.42 18.76 10.87
CA ASN A 190 46.58 18.87 11.77
C ASN A 190 47.90 19.10 11.00
N GLN A 191 47.81 19.60 9.76
CA GLN A 191 48.95 19.89 8.88
C GLN A 191 48.98 21.37 8.51
#